data_AF-X1VHS7-F1
#
_entry.id   AF-X1VHS7-F1
#
_cell.length_a   1.000
_cell.length_b   1.000
_cell.length_c   1.000
_cell.angle_alpha   90.00
_cell.angle_beta   90.00
_cell.angle_gamma   90.00
#
_symmetry.space_group_name_H-M   'P 1'
#
loop_
_entity.id
_entity.type
_entity.pdbx_description
1 polymer ?
#
loop_
_entity_poly.entity_id
_entity_poly.type
_entity_poly.pdbx_seq_one_letter_code
_entity_poly.pdbx_strand_id
1 'polypeptide(L)'
;VNSSLIDNEIKIWESINIGVAVALEEGLIVPVVKDADKKSLAEISKTVRELAGKAIEGKLVPDEVTGGTFTLTNLGAAGTGWRFETAIINQPESAILGTGGITERAVIRDGQIIIRPIMTYSF
;
A
#
# COMPACT_ATOMS: atom_id res chain seq x y z
N VAL A 1 -2.75 -13.83 -5.59
CA VAL A 1 -2.31 -12.51 -5.08
C VAL A 1 -2.33 -12.52 -3.56
N ASN A 2 -3.49 -12.71 -2.92
CA ASN A 2 -3.59 -12.87 -1.46
C ASN A 2 -3.11 -14.26 -1.00
N SER A 3 -1.81 -14.52 -1.15
CA SER A 3 -1.19 -15.83 -0.95
C SER A 3 0.25 -15.68 -0.46
N SER A 4 0.86 -16.79 -0.04
CA SER A 4 2.28 -16.91 0.31
C SER A 4 2.83 -18.24 -0.17
N LEU A 5 4.14 -18.30 -0.44
CA LEU A 5 4.86 -19.57 -0.59
C LEU A 5 5.46 -19.94 0.77
N ILE A 6 4.99 -21.04 1.36
CA ILE A 6 5.43 -21.53 2.67
C ILE A 6 5.71 -23.02 2.53
N ASP A 7 6.91 -23.45 2.92
CA ASP A 7 7.32 -24.85 2.87
C ASP A 7 7.11 -25.51 1.49
N ASN A 8 7.39 -24.77 0.41
CA ASN A 8 7.13 -25.14 -0.99
C ASN A 8 5.66 -25.36 -1.35
N GLU A 9 4.73 -24.93 -0.51
CA GLU A 9 3.29 -24.95 -0.79
C GLU A 9 2.73 -23.53 -0.94
N ILE A 10 1.73 -23.38 -1.80
CA ILE A 10 1.00 -22.12 -1.94
C ILE A 10 -0.07 -22.09 -0.85
N LYS A 11 0.12 -21.22 0.14
CA LYS A 11 -0.90 -20.89 1.12
C LYS A 11 -1.76 -19.75 0.59
N ILE A 12 -3.08 -19.97 0.52
CA ILE A 12 -4.06 -18.94 0.20
C ILE A 12 -4.66 -18.42 1.50
N TRP A 13 -4.70 -17.11 1.66
CA TRP A 13 -5.22 -16.47 2.88
C TRP A 13 -6.69 -16.09 2.70
N GLU A 14 -7.52 -16.45 3.69
CA GLU A 14 -8.94 -16.05 3.74
C GLU A 14 -9.09 -14.59 4.20
N SER A 15 -8.30 -14.17 5.19
CA SER A 15 -8.27 -12.77 5.64
C SER A 15 -7.58 -11.87 4.61
N ILE A 16 -8.14 -10.68 4.39
CA ILE A 16 -7.54 -9.65 3.54
C ILE A 16 -6.95 -8.58 4.47
N ASN A 17 -5.68 -8.75 4.81
CA ASN A 17 -4.94 -7.86 5.71
C ASN A 17 -3.95 -7.03 4.91
N ILE A 18 -4.18 -5.72 4.84
CA ILE A 18 -3.41 -4.83 3.99
C ILE A 18 -2.36 -4.11 4.81
N GLY A 19 -1.08 -4.43 4.58
CA GLY A 19 0.06 -3.63 5.03
C GLY A 19 0.07 -2.28 4.33
N VAL A 20 0.27 -1.20 5.08
CA VAL A 20 0.40 0.16 4.53
C VAL A 20 1.75 0.71 4.93
N ALA A 21 2.62 0.96 3.95
CA ALA A 21 3.96 1.45 4.22
C ALA A 21 3.93 2.89 4.79
N VAL A 22 4.60 3.09 5.93
CA VAL A 22 4.74 4.39 6.61
C VAL A 22 6.23 4.71 6.73
N ALA A 23 6.64 5.80 6.08
CA ALA A 23 8.00 6.31 6.16
C ALA A 23 8.23 7.02 7.50
N LEU A 24 9.38 6.75 8.11
CA LEU A 24 9.88 7.34 9.35
C LEU A 24 11.22 8.02 9.08
N GLU A 25 11.72 8.84 10.00
CA GLU A 25 13.04 9.48 9.85
C GLU A 25 14.18 8.47 9.70
N GLU A 26 14.11 7.37 10.45
CA GLU A 26 15.13 6.31 10.52
C GLU A 26 14.81 5.10 9.62
N GLY A 27 13.77 5.17 8.77
CA GLY A 27 13.45 4.06 7.87
C GLY A 27 11.98 3.95 7.45
N LEU A 28 11.47 2.71 7.42
CA LEU A 28 10.14 2.37 6.94
C LEU A 28 9.55 1.29 7.85
N ILE A 29 8.26 1.42 8.20
CA ILE A 29 7.51 0.37 8.89
C ILE A 29 6.18 0.13 8.19
N VAL A 30 5.70 -1.11 8.24
CA VAL A 30 4.48 -1.53 7.53
C VAL A 30 3.44 -2.01 8.54
N PRO A 31 2.67 -1.10 9.17
CA PRO A 31 1.52 -1.48 9.95
C PRO A 31 0.40 -2.07 9.08
N VAL A 32 -0.46 -2.89 9.68
CA VAL A 32 -1.43 -3.74 8.98
C VAL A 32 -2.86 -3.35 9.31
N VAL A 33 -3.63 -3.01 8.28
CA VAL A 33 -5.10 -2.91 8.36
C VAL A 33 -5.68 -4.31 8.18
N LYS A 34 -5.98 -4.96 9.30
CA LYS A 34 -6.58 -6.32 9.30
C LYS A 34 -8.00 -6.30 8.74
N ASP A 35 -8.45 -7.37 8.10
CA ASP A 35 -9.80 -7.54 7.54
C ASP A 35 -10.30 -6.26 6.83
N ALA A 36 -9.49 -5.75 5.90
CA ALA A 36 -9.76 -4.49 5.22
C ALA A 36 -11.01 -4.57 4.33
N ASP A 37 -11.32 -5.76 3.82
CA ASP A 37 -12.52 -6.07 3.02
C ASP A 37 -13.83 -5.93 3.81
N LYS A 38 -13.77 -6.05 5.14
CA LYS A 38 -14.93 -5.95 6.04
C LYS A 38 -15.15 -4.54 6.57
N LYS A 39 -14.36 -3.57 6.14
CA LYS A 39 -14.39 -2.17 6.63
C LYS A 39 -14.91 -1.24 5.56
N SER A 40 -15.67 -0.24 5.99
CA SER A 40 -15.97 0.92 5.15
C SER A 40 -14.73 1.75 4.87
N LEU A 41 -14.78 2.58 3.83
CA LEU A 41 -13.69 3.50 3.50
C LEU A 41 -13.36 4.45 4.66
N ALA A 42 -14.37 4.90 5.42
CA ALA A 42 -14.19 5.78 6.57
C ALA A 42 -13.42 5.07 7.70
N GLU A 43 -13.75 3.81 7.98
CA GLU A 43 -13.05 2.99 8.97
C GLU A 43 -11.60 2.73 8.55
N ILE A 44 -11.37 2.36 7.28
CA ILE A 44 -10.01 2.18 6.74
C ILE A 44 -9.20 3.48 6.89
N SER A 45 -9.76 4.63 6.48
CA SER A 45 -9.09 5.92 6.61
C SER A 45 -8.75 6.25 8.05
N LYS A 46 -9.67 5.97 9.00
CA LYS A 46 -9.42 6.19 10.43
C LYS A 46 -8.28 5.29 10.92
N THR A 47 -8.36 3.99 10.66
CA THR A 47 -7.34 3.02 11.09
C THR A 47 -5.96 3.33 10.51
N VAL A 48 -5.86 3.68 9.23
CA VAL A 48 -4.59 4.06 8.61
C VAL A 48 -3.98 5.29 9.30
N ARG A 49 -4.77 6.31 9.60
CA ARG A 49 -4.29 7.51 10.31
C ARG A 49 -3.81 7.18 11.72
N GLU A 50 -4.55 6.34 12.44
CA GLU A 50 -4.16 5.91 13.80
C GLU A 50 -2.85 5.11 13.78
N LEU A 51 -2.71 4.14 12.87
CA LEU A 51 -1.50 3.34 12.71
C LEU A 51 -0.30 4.19 12.27
N ALA A 52 -0.49 5.13 11.33
CA ALA A 52 0.56 6.05 10.91
C ALA A 52 1.01 6.97 12.05
N GLY A 53 0.08 7.50 12.84
CA GLY A 53 0.40 8.29 14.03
C GLY A 53 1.21 7.48 15.05
N LYS A 54 0.76 6.27 15.37
CA LYS A 54 1.50 5.36 16.26
C LYS A 54 2.89 5.00 15.71
N ALA A 55 3.03 4.82 14.39
CA ALA A 55 4.30 4.54 13.76
C ALA A 55 5.30 5.67 13.99
N ILE A 56 4.87 6.90 13.72
CA ILE A 56 5.67 8.12 13.92
C ILE A 56 6.05 8.30 15.39
N GLU A 57 5.13 8.02 16.31
CA GLU A 57 5.38 8.10 17.75
C GLU A 57 6.18 6.92 18.33
N GLY A 58 6.49 5.89 17.54
CA GLY A 58 7.17 4.67 18.01
C GLY A 58 6.32 3.82 18.96
N LYS A 59 4.99 3.89 18.85
CA LYS A 59 4.01 3.24 19.75
C LYS A 59 3.26 2.06 19.13
N LEU A 60 3.68 1.60 17.95
CA LEU A 60 3.10 0.40 17.35
C LEU A 60 3.37 -0.82 18.24
N VAL A 61 2.35 -1.67 18.40
CA VAL A 61 2.51 -2.97 19.06
C VAL A 61 2.79 -4.07 18.04
N PRO A 62 3.39 -5.22 18.43
CA PRO A 62 3.74 -6.29 17.49
C PRO A 62 2.56 -6.79 16.64
N ASP A 63 1.35 -6.82 17.22
CA ASP A 63 0.14 -7.25 16.51
C ASP A 63 -0.28 -6.30 15.37
N GLU A 64 0.14 -5.03 15.43
CA GLU A 64 -0.17 -4.01 14.42
C GLU A 64 0.79 -4.04 13.23
N VAL A 65 1.90 -4.78 13.32
CA VAL A 65 2.91 -4.88 12.25
C VAL A 65 3.10 -6.31 11.75
N THR A 66 2.19 -7.22 12.13
CA THR A 66 2.24 -8.64 11.76
C THR A 66 0.92 -9.10 11.12
N GLY A 67 0.99 -10.21 10.38
CA GLY A 67 -0.18 -10.82 9.75
C GLY A 67 -0.67 -10.12 8.48
N GLY A 68 0.16 -9.27 7.86
CA GLY A 68 -0.09 -8.74 6.52
C GLY A 68 -0.15 -9.86 5.48
N THR A 69 -1.05 -9.72 4.50
CA THR A 69 -1.20 -10.67 3.39
C THR A 69 -0.99 -10.02 2.02
N PHE A 70 -0.93 -8.69 1.99
CA PHE A 70 -0.61 -7.86 0.83
C PHE A 70 -0.17 -6.46 1.28
N THR A 71 0.77 -5.83 0.59
CA THR A 71 1.26 -4.49 0.95
C THR A 71 0.89 -3.44 -0.10
N LEU A 72 0.50 -2.26 0.38
CA LEU A 72 0.39 -1.03 -0.41
C LEU A 72 1.48 -0.04 0.04
N THR A 73 2.22 0.49 -0.92
CA THR A 73 3.20 1.56 -0.69
C THR A 73 2.89 2.78 -1.56
N ASN A 74 2.84 3.96 -0.95
CA ASN A 74 2.56 5.21 -1.64
C ASN A 74 3.82 6.03 -1.85
N LEU A 75 4.41 5.90 -3.04
CA LEU A 75 5.62 6.61 -3.45
C LEU A 75 5.31 8.02 -3.97
N GLY A 76 4.05 8.29 -4.31
CA GLY A 76 3.61 9.64 -4.68
C GLY A 76 3.79 10.67 -3.56
N ALA A 77 3.84 10.24 -2.30
CA ALA A 77 4.17 11.10 -1.16
C ALA A 77 5.60 11.66 -1.23
N ALA A 78 6.53 10.98 -1.91
CA ALA A 78 7.90 11.43 -2.12
C ALA A 78 8.04 12.42 -3.31
N GLY A 79 6.93 12.74 -4.00
CA GLY A 79 6.88 13.74 -5.06
C GLY A 79 6.30 13.22 -6.39
N THR A 80 5.99 14.15 -7.29
CA THR A 80 5.34 13.87 -8.58
C THR A 80 6.27 13.28 -9.66
N GLY A 81 7.58 13.21 -9.38
CA GLY A 81 8.57 12.57 -10.25
C GLY A 81 8.55 11.04 -10.20
N TRP A 82 8.03 10.45 -9.13
CA TRP A 82 7.98 9.01 -8.91
C TRP A 82 6.77 8.40 -9.61
N ARG A 83 6.99 7.88 -10.83
CA ARG A 83 5.93 7.35 -11.70
C ARG A 83 5.90 5.83 -11.76
N PHE A 84 7.05 5.19 -11.92
CA PHE A 84 7.14 3.73 -12.04
C PHE A 84 8.37 3.25 -11.28
N GLU A 85 8.16 2.36 -10.33
CA GLU A 85 9.22 1.81 -9.49
C GLU A 85 9.04 0.32 -9.25
N THR A 86 10.15 -0.37 -9.03
CA THR A 86 10.15 -1.79 -8.63
C THR A 86 10.11 -1.86 -7.12
N ALA A 87 8.90 -2.00 -6.56
CA ALA A 87 8.71 -2.16 -5.13
C ALA A 87 9.20 -3.55 -4.66
N ILE A 88 9.83 -3.60 -3.49
CA ILE A 88 10.29 -4.84 -2.88
C ILE A 88 9.13 -5.47 -2.12
N ILE A 89 8.83 -6.74 -2.41
CA ILE A 89 7.77 -7.50 -1.76
C ILE A 89 8.11 -7.69 -0.27
N ASN A 90 7.12 -7.42 0.59
CA ASN A 90 7.22 -7.64 2.03
C ASN A 90 7.02 -9.14 2.34
N GLN A 91 8.11 -9.88 2.50
CA GLN A 91 8.04 -11.33 2.73
C GLN A 91 7.27 -11.66 4.04
N PRO A 92 6.42 -12.71 4.05
CA PRO A 92 6.21 -13.74 3.04
C PRO A 92 5.03 -13.47 2.08
N GLU A 93 4.60 -12.23 1.90
CA GLU A 93 3.53 -11.88 0.97
C GLU A 93 3.92 -12.21 -0.48
N SER A 94 2.93 -12.40 -1.37
CA SER A 94 3.21 -12.71 -2.78
C SER A 94 3.40 -11.48 -3.67
N ALA A 95 2.99 -10.28 -3.24
CA ALA A 95 2.96 -9.09 -4.09
C ALA A 95 2.84 -7.79 -3.27
N ILE A 96 3.17 -6.67 -3.92
CA ILE A 96 3.07 -5.31 -3.37
C ILE A 96 2.53 -4.38 -4.46
N LEU A 97 1.64 -3.45 -4.11
CA LEU A 97 1.17 -2.40 -5.00
C LEU A 97 1.87 -1.08 -4.65
N GLY A 98 2.64 -0.55 -5.59
CA GLY A 98 3.22 0.80 -5.50
C GLY A 98 2.34 1.82 -6.23
N THR A 99 1.93 2.90 -5.57
CA THR A 99 1.28 4.04 -6.23
C THR A 99 2.25 5.19 -6.43
N GLY A 100 2.33 5.71 -7.65
CA GLY A 100 3.13 6.89 -7.99
C GLY A 100 2.41 8.21 -7.67
N GLY A 101 3.07 9.32 -8.00
CA GLY A 101 2.49 10.65 -7.86
C GLY A 101 1.37 10.93 -8.86
N ILE A 102 0.39 11.72 -8.45
CA ILE A 102 -0.67 12.23 -9.35
C ILE A 102 -0.09 13.40 -10.15
N THR A 103 -0.15 13.31 -11.48
CA THR A 103 0.33 14.37 -12.39
C THR A 103 -0.69 14.68 -13.47
N GLU A 104 -0.75 15.94 -13.88
CA GLU A 104 -1.56 16.33 -15.05
C GLU A 104 -0.94 15.74 -16.32
N ARG A 105 -1.76 15.00 -17.08
CA ARG A 105 -1.37 14.39 -18.35
C ARG A 105 -2.40 14.66 -19.42
N ALA A 106 -1.92 14.95 -20.62
CA ALA A 106 -2.75 14.95 -21.82
C ALA A 106 -3.20 13.51 -22.11
N VAL A 107 -4.50 13.30 -22.22
CA VAL A 107 -5.13 12.02 -22.59
C VAL A 107 -6.15 12.25 -23.69
N ILE A 108 -6.40 11.23 -24.51
CA ILE A 108 -7.43 11.28 -25.54
C ILE A 108 -8.73 10.74 -24.95
N ARG A 109 -9.81 11.51 -25.06
CA ARG A 109 -11.17 11.09 -24.70
C ARG A 109 -12.13 11.59 -25.76
N ASP A 110 -12.94 10.69 -26.32
CA ASP A 110 -13.91 11.02 -27.37
C ASP A 110 -13.28 11.78 -28.57
N GLY A 111 -12.06 11.40 -28.94
CA GLY A 111 -11.29 12.03 -30.02
C GLY A 111 -10.66 13.40 -29.69
N GLN A 112 -10.83 13.89 -28.46
CA GLN A 112 -10.27 15.17 -28.01
C GLN A 112 -9.10 14.98 -27.05
N ILE A 113 -8.08 15.84 -27.16
CA ILE A 113 -7.02 15.93 -26.17
C ILE A 113 -7.54 16.73 -24.98
N ILE A 114 -7.60 16.08 -23.83
CA ILE A 114 -8.00 16.69 -22.56
C ILE A 114 -6.91 16.46 -21.51
N ILE A 115 -6.78 17.41 -20.58
CA ILE A 115 -5.86 17.28 -19.45
C ILE A 115 -6.60 16.56 -18.30
N ARG A 116 -5.95 15.56 -17.70
CA ARG A 116 -6.48 14.82 -16.55
C ARG A 116 -5.39 14.56 -15.49
N PRO A 117 -5.77 14.54 -14.20
CA PRO A 117 -4.92 14.01 -13.16
C PRO A 117 -4.80 12.49 -13.33
N ILE A 118 -3.59 12.00 -13.52
CA ILE A 118 -3.29 10.58 -13.70
C ILE A 118 -2.31 10.13 -12.62
N MET A 119 -2.67 9.04 -11.95
CA MET A 119 -1.80 8.27 -11.07
C MET A 119 -1.31 7.04 -11.82
N THR A 120 -0.01 6.79 -11.79
CA THR A 120 0.57 5.52 -12.24
C THR A 120 0.69 4.57 -11.05
N TYR A 121 0.74 3.27 -11.33
CA TYR A 121 0.98 2.26 -10.31
C TYR A 121 1.90 1.17 -10.87
N SER A 122 2.62 0.50 -9.98
CA SER A 122 3.42 -0.69 -10.26
C SER A 122 2.97 -1.82 -9.35
N PHE A 123 2.99 -3.04 -9.90
CA PHE A 123 2.55 -4.27 -9.25
C PHE A 123 3.56 -5.37 -9.56
#